data_AF-A0A813NF47-F1
#
_entry.id   AF-A0A813NF47-F1
#
_cell.length_a   1.000
_cell.length_b   1.000
_cell.length_c   1.000
_cell.angle_alpha   90.00
_cell.angle_beta   90.00
_cell.angle_gamma   90.00
#
_symmetry.space_group_name_H-M   'P 1'
#
loop_
_entity.id
_entity.type
_entity.pdbx_description
1 polymer ?
#
loop_
_entity_poly.entity_id
_entity_poly.type
_entity_poly.pdbx_seq_one_letter_code
_entity_poly.pdbx_strand_id
1 'polypeptide(L)'
;MGADIIGRRYAFNITLLLCAIFAIATGAAPNFASVCILIALMAFGGGGNLILDTAVYLEFLPGKYQWSLTFMAAWWGIGQMVASLVAWPFMAMYSCQNKLDCTNANNSGWRYTFYTLGGLVVILSILRIVVIRLKESPKWLLSQNKDAEVVKVIHEIAQGAGKQSSLTLQQLESFGPVRQVSDTKQYHPMVVINHIRGLFPNRRMGFSTFLNIASWALIVEHDMQ
;
A
#
# COMPACT_ATOMS: atom_id res chain seq x y z
N MET A 1 1.87 -5.40 10.36
CA MET A 1 1.51 -6.76 10.84
C MET A 1 1.61 -7.80 9.73
N GLY A 2 0.73 -7.79 8.72
CA GLY A 2 0.80 -8.80 7.64
C GLY A 2 2.14 -8.84 6.89
N ALA A 3 2.70 -7.66 6.59
CA ALA A 3 4.01 -7.56 5.97
C ALA A 3 5.19 -7.89 6.90
N ASP A 4 4.99 -7.92 8.22
CA ASP A 4 6.03 -8.34 9.18
C ASP A 4 6.15 -9.88 9.20
N ILE A 5 5.07 -10.57 8.84
CA ILE A 5 4.99 -12.05 8.82
C ILE A 5 5.34 -12.58 7.43
N ILE A 6 4.71 -12.04 6.38
CA ILE A 6 4.82 -12.53 5.00
C ILE A 6 6.11 -12.02 4.32
N GLY A 7 6.69 -10.93 4.81
CA GLY A 7 7.79 -10.22 4.16
C GLY A 7 7.32 -8.97 3.44
N ARG A 8 8.20 -7.98 3.38
CA ARG A 8 7.89 -6.65 2.83
C ARG A 8 7.71 -6.73 1.32
N ARG A 9 8.58 -7.46 0.62
CA ARG A 9 8.52 -7.60 -0.84
C ARG A 9 7.21 -8.24 -1.29
N TYR A 10 6.81 -9.32 -0.65
CA TYR A 10 5.58 -10.02 -1.02
C TYR A 10 4.34 -9.21 -0.68
N ALA A 11 4.25 -8.66 0.54
CA ALA A 11 3.10 -7.87 0.95
C ALA A 11 2.89 -6.64 0.04
N PHE A 12 3.98 -5.97 -0.36
CA PHE A 12 3.91 -4.82 -1.25
C PHE A 12 3.37 -5.21 -2.64
N ASN A 13 3.86 -6.29 -3.25
CA ASN A 13 3.40 -6.67 -4.59
C ASN A 13 1.98 -7.27 -4.59
N ILE A 14 1.64 -8.10 -3.60
CA ILE A 14 0.34 -8.78 -3.52
C ILE A 14 -0.78 -7.77 -3.28
N THR A 15 -0.60 -6.82 -2.37
CA THR A 15 -1.63 -5.82 -2.06
C THR A 15 -1.95 -4.92 -3.26
N LEU A 16 -0.94 -4.52 -4.04
CA LEU A 16 -1.12 -3.76 -5.27
C LEU A 16 -1.86 -4.56 -6.34
N LEU A 17 -1.50 -5.83 -6.52
CA LEU A 17 -2.17 -6.72 -7.47
C LEU A 17 -3.63 -6.96 -7.08
N LEU A 18 -3.91 -7.21 -5.80
CA LEU A 18 -5.28 -7.37 -5.29
C LEU A 18 -6.11 -6.10 -5.51
N CYS A 19 -5.53 -4.93 -5.23
CA CYS A 19 -6.19 -3.64 -5.51
C CYS A 19 -6.57 -3.52 -6.99
N ALA A 20 -5.65 -3.86 -7.90
CA ALA A 20 -5.89 -3.80 -9.33
C ALA A 20 -6.98 -4.79 -9.79
N ILE A 21 -6.98 -6.03 -9.25
CA ILE A 21 -8.00 -7.04 -9.54
C ILE A 21 -9.38 -6.56 -9.06
N PHE A 22 -9.48 -6.02 -7.85
CA PHE A 22 -10.75 -5.50 -7.33
C PHE A 22 -11.23 -4.26 -8.08
N ALA A 23 -10.32 -3.41 -8.56
CA ALA A 23 -10.65 -2.28 -9.44
C ALA A 23 -11.29 -2.77 -10.76
N ILE A 24 -10.68 -3.75 -11.42
CA ILE A 24 -11.23 -4.35 -12.64
C ILE A 24 -12.57 -5.04 -12.35
N ALA A 25 -12.66 -5.80 -11.26
CA ALA A 25 -13.91 -6.45 -10.86
C ALA A 25 -15.03 -5.44 -10.59
N THR A 26 -14.70 -4.25 -10.05
CA THR A 26 -15.66 -3.15 -9.85
C THR A 26 -16.26 -2.72 -11.19
N GLY A 27 -15.47 -2.64 -12.27
CA GLY A 27 -15.98 -2.36 -13.61
C GLY A 27 -16.99 -3.39 -14.13
N ALA A 28 -16.88 -4.65 -13.68
CA ALA A 28 -17.78 -5.74 -14.03
C ALA A 28 -18.99 -5.90 -13.08
N ALA A 29 -19.10 -5.06 -12.05
CA ALA A 29 -20.10 -5.19 -11.00
C ALA A 29 -21.55 -5.06 -11.56
N PRO A 30 -22.47 -5.99 -11.28
CA PRO A 30 -23.83 -5.97 -11.83
C PRO A 30 -24.79 -5.02 -11.09
N ASN A 31 -24.50 -4.68 -9.84
CA ASN A 31 -25.38 -3.84 -9.01
C ASN A 31 -24.58 -2.92 -8.07
N PHE A 32 -25.25 -1.89 -7.54
CA PHE A 32 -24.59 -0.89 -6.68
C PHE A 32 -23.99 -1.49 -5.40
N ALA A 33 -24.66 -2.46 -4.77
CA ALA A 33 -24.13 -3.14 -3.59
C ALA A 33 -22.78 -3.83 -3.87
N SER A 34 -22.66 -4.52 -5.01
CA SER A 34 -21.41 -5.14 -5.44
C SER A 34 -20.32 -4.11 -5.73
N VAL A 35 -20.66 -2.96 -6.31
CA VAL A 35 -19.72 -1.83 -6.48
C VAL A 35 -19.19 -1.37 -5.12
N CYS A 36 -20.05 -1.13 -4.14
CA CYS A 36 -19.63 -0.68 -2.81
C CYS A 36 -18.70 -1.69 -2.12
N ILE A 37 -19.02 -2.98 -2.19
CA ILE A 37 -18.19 -4.04 -1.57
C ILE A 37 -16.83 -4.12 -2.27
N LEU A 38 -16.81 -4.11 -3.60
CA LEU A 38 -15.56 -4.21 -4.36
C LEU A 38 -14.68 -2.97 -4.20
N ILE A 39 -15.27 -1.79 -4.16
CA ILE A 39 -14.56 -0.54 -3.83
C ILE A 39 -14.02 -0.58 -2.40
N ALA A 40 -14.79 -1.09 -1.43
CA ALA A 40 -14.31 -1.22 -0.06
C ALA A 40 -13.10 -2.16 0.03
N LEU A 41 -13.13 -3.29 -0.68
CA LEU A 41 -12.00 -4.24 -0.76
C LEU A 41 -10.78 -3.62 -1.48
N MET A 42 -11.02 -2.90 -2.58
CA MET A 42 -9.99 -2.15 -3.30
C MET A 42 -9.35 -1.09 -2.41
N ALA A 43 -10.16 -0.30 -1.70
CA ALA A 43 -9.69 0.75 -0.80
C ALA A 43 -8.90 0.17 0.39
N PHE A 44 -9.33 -0.97 0.93
CA PHE A 44 -8.57 -1.69 1.96
C PHE A 44 -7.19 -2.14 1.46
N GLY A 45 -7.13 -2.74 0.26
CA GLY A 45 -5.87 -3.14 -0.37
C GLY A 45 -4.95 -1.96 -0.68
N GLY A 46 -5.50 -0.89 -1.28
CA GLY A 46 -4.77 0.33 -1.62
C GLY A 46 -4.27 1.10 -0.40
N GLY A 47 -5.09 1.22 0.65
CA GLY A 47 -4.69 1.86 1.91
C GLY A 47 -3.57 1.09 2.61
N GLY A 48 -3.63 -0.25 2.61
CA GLY A 48 -2.55 -1.10 3.10
C GLY A 48 -1.25 -0.90 2.30
N ASN A 49 -1.36 -0.79 0.97
CA ASN A 49 -0.22 -0.54 0.10
C ASN A 49 0.44 0.81 0.43
N LEU A 50 -0.33 1.90 0.53
CA LEU A 50 0.19 3.24 0.83
C LEU A 50 1.08 3.29 2.09
N ILE A 51 0.67 2.61 3.16
CA ILE A 51 1.45 2.54 4.41
C ILE A 51 2.69 1.66 4.25
N LEU A 52 2.57 0.54 3.53
CA LEU A 52 3.72 -0.33 3.24
C LEU A 52 4.75 0.36 2.38
N ASP A 53 4.34 1.13 1.38
CA ASP A 53 5.22 1.90 0.50
C ASP A 53 6.11 2.84 1.31
N THR A 54 5.48 3.61 2.20
CA THR A 54 6.14 4.56 3.08
C THR A 54 7.11 3.84 4.04
N ALA A 55 6.65 2.76 4.69
CA ALA A 55 7.45 2.00 5.64
C ALA A 55 8.66 1.35 4.98
N VAL A 56 8.48 0.68 3.83
CA VAL A 56 9.56 0.05 3.07
C VAL A 56 10.54 1.11 2.58
N TYR A 57 10.05 2.24 2.07
CA TYR A 57 10.91 3.31 1.61
C TYR A 57 11.80 3.86 2.74
N LEU A 58 11.23 4.10 3.92
CA LEU A 58 11.98 4.55 5.10
C LEU A 58 12.97 3.50 5.64
N GLU A 59 12.68 2.21 5.47
CA GLU A 59 13.60 1.13 5.86
C GLU A 59 14.87 1.08 5.00
N PHE A 60 14.80 1.54 3.73
CA PHE A 60 15.94 1.59 2.81
C PHE A 60 16.62 2.98 2.74
N LEU A 61 15.96 4.03 3.23
CA LEU A 61 16.43 5.40 3.09
C LEU A 61 17.26 5.86 4.31
N PRO A 62 18.47 6.43 4.11
CA PRO A 62 19.22 7.03 5.20
C PRO A 62 18.49 8.24 5.79
N GLY A 63 18.56 8.43 7.11
CA GLY A 63 17.89 9.53 7.83
C GLY A 63 18.09 10.92 7.21
N LYS A 64 19.28 11.20 6.67
CA LYS A 64 19.61 12.47 5.99
C LYS A 64 18.70 12.79 4.80
N TYR A 65 18.20 11.78 4.10
CA TYR A 65 17.42 11.96 2.87
C TYR A 65 15.92 11.80 3.08
N GLN A 66 15.42 11.71 4.31
CA GLN A 66 13.98 11.51 4.61
C GLN A 66 13.06 12.58 4.00
N TRP A 67 13.57 13.77 3.67
CA TRP A 67 12.83 14.77 2.89
C TRP A 67 12.34 14.25 1.52
N SER A 68 12.97 13.23 0.94
CA SER A 68 12.51 12.65 -0.34
C SER A 68 11.12 12.03 -0.25
N LEU A 69 10.58 11.80 0.95
CA LEU A 69 9.19 11.42 1.17
C LEU A 69 8.20 12.47 0.65
N THR A 70 8.61 13.75 0.56
CA THR A 70 7.80 14.80 -0.07
C THR A 70 7.62 14.55 -1.57
N PHE A 71 8.63 14.01 -2.27
CA PHE A 71 8.45 13.63 -3.68
C PHE A 71 7.46 12.49 -3.85
N MET A 72 7.39 11.56 -2.90
CA MET A 72 6.39 10.49 -2.90
C MET A 72 4.97 11.08 -2.76
N ALA A 73 4.78 12.09 -1.92
CA ALA A 73 3.51 12.80 -1.83
C ALA A 73 3.16 13.55 -3.12
N ALA A 74 4.13 14.21 -3.76
CA ALA A 74 3.92 14.86 -5.06
C ALA A 74 3.52 13.84 -6.15
N TRP A 75 4.17 12.66 -6.15
CA TRP A 75 3.86 11.57 -7.08
C TRP A 75 2.42 11.08 -6.93
N TRP A 76 1.88 11.04 -5.71
CA TRP A 76 0.48 10.71 -5.47
C TRP A 76 -0.47 11.68 -6.19
N GLY A 77 -0.18 12.98 -6.15
CA GLY A 77 -0.95 14.00 -6.89
C GLY A 77 -0.90 13.80 -8.41
N ILE A 78 0.27 13.43 -8.96
CA ILE A 78 0.40 13.08 -10.38
C ILE A 78 -0.48 11.88 -10.73
N GLY A 79 -0.52 10.86 -9.87
CA GLY A 79 -1.40 9.70 -10.05
C GLY A 79 -2.88 10.08 -10.12
N GLN A 80 -3.34 10.96 -9.22
CA GLN A 80 -4.71 11.47 -9.24
C GLN A 80 -5.00 12.28 -10.52
N MET A 81 -4.05 13.10 -10.96
CA MET A 81 -4.18 13.85 -12.22
C MET A 81 -4.34 12.92 -13.41
N VAL A 82 -3.50 11.88 -13.53
CA VAL A 82 -3.60 10.89 -14.62
C VAL A 82 -4.94 10.16 -14.55
N ALA A 83 -5.38 9.75 -13.36
CA ALA A 83 -6.67 9.09 -13.18
C ALA A 83 -7.84 9.99 -13.65
N SER A 84 -7.83 11.27 -13.26
CA SER A 84 -8.84 12.25 -13.69
C SER A 84 -8.82 12.52 -15.19
N LEU A 85 -7.63 12.62 -15.80
CA LEU A 85 -7.48 12.82 -17.25
C LEU A 85 -7.99 11.62 -18.06
N VAL A 86 -7.83 10.40 -17.53
CA VAL A 86 -8.39 9.18 -18.14
C VAL A 86 -9.90 9.11 -17.93
N ALA A 87 -10.39 9.44 -16.73
CA ALA A 87 -11.81 9.38 -16.41
C ALA A 87 -12.64 10.41 -17.20
N TRP A 88 -12.10 11.61 -17.42
CA TRP A 88 -12.79 12.72 -18.08
C TRP A 88 -13.42 12.35 -19.44
N PRO A 89 -12.69 11.84 -20.45
CA PRO A 89 -13.28 11.48 -21.73
C PRO A 89 -14.29 10.33 -21.62
N PHE A 90 -14.05 9.36 -20.74
CA PHE A 90 -15.00 8.26 -20.55
C PHE A 90 -16.33 8.74 -19.97
N MET A 91 -16.28 9.64 -18.99
CA MET A 91 -17.48 10.23 -18.40
C MET A 91 -18.17 11.19 -19.37
N ALA A 92 -17.41 11.98 -20.13
CA ALA A 92 -17.99 12.93 -21.10
C ALA A 92 -18.67 12.23 -22.29
N MET A 93 -18.15 11.09 -22.76
CA MET A 93 -18.62 10.41 -23.97
C MET A 93 -19.56 9.23 -23.70
N TYR A 94 -19.47 8.58 -22.53
CA TYR A 94 -20.17 7.33 -22.23
C TYR A 94 -21.00 7.38 -20.94
N SER A 95 -21.37 8.57 -20.48
CA SER A 95 -22.32 8.76 -19.38
C SER A 95 -23.55 9.54 -19.82
N CYS A 96 -24.70 9.19 -19.24
CA CYS A 96 -25.96 9.87 -19.48
C CYS A 96 -25.92 11.30 -18.92
N GLN A 97 -26.38 12.27 -19.70
CA GLN A 97 -26.60 13.65 -19.21
C GLN A 97 -27.93 13.79 -18.46
N ASN A 98 -28.97 13.04 -18.87
CA ASN A 98 -30.31 13.09 -18.30
C ASN A 98 -30.72 11.74 -17.70
N LYS A 99 -31.42 11.76 -16.56
CA LYS A 99 -31.92 10.53 -15.89
C LYS A 99 -33.01 9.78 -16.67
N LEU A 100 -33.73 10.48 -17.55
CA LEU A 100 -34.93 9.96 -18.23
C LEU A 100 -34.63 8.86 -19.26
N ASP A 101 -33.49 8.93 -19.96
CA ASP A 101 -33.09 7.97 -21.01
C ASP A 101 -31.87 7.12 -20.61
N CYS A 102 -31.60 7.01 -19.32
CA CYS A 102 -30.39 6.36 -18.84
C CYS A 102 -30.59 4.86 -18.63
N THR A 103 -30.15 4.07 -19.61
CA THR A 103 -30.10 2.62 -19.53
C THR A 103 -28.71 2.12 -19.12
N ASN A 104 -28.61 0.89 -18.61
CA ASN A 104 -27.31 0.26 -18.29
C ASN A 104 -26.37 0.19 -19.50
N ALA A 105 -26.91 0.12 -20.73
CA ALA A 105 -26.10 0.08 -21.95
C ALA A 105 -25.44 1.44 -22.27
N ASN A 106 -26.12 2.55 -21.96
CA ASN A 106 -25.67 3.92 -22.25
C ASN A 106 -24.92 4.60 -21.08
N ASN A 107 -24.72 3.90 -19.96
CA ASN A 107 -24.04 4.43 -18.77
C ASN A 107 -22.81 3.60 -18.38
N SER A 108 -21.90 3.42 -19.32
CA SER A 108 -20.72 2.56 -19.16
C SER A 108 -19.42 3.31 -18.89
N GLY A 109 -19.44 4.65 -18.87
CA GLY A 109 -18.23 5.48 -18.66
C GLY A 109 -17.46 5.15 -17.38
N TRP A 110 -18.17 4.94 -16.26
CA TRP A 110 -17.55 4.53 -15.01
C TRP A 110 -16.91 3.14 -15.11
N ARG A 111 -17.56 2.18 -15.80
CA ARG A 111 -17.02 0.83 -16.02
C ARG A 111 -15.72 0.87 -16.81
N TYR A 112 -15.71 1.63 -17.92
CA TYR A 112 -14.51 1.80 -18.74
C TYR A 112 -13.38 2.49 -17.98
N THR A 113 -13.70 3.44 -17.12
CA THR A 113 -12.72 4.08 -16.24
C THR A 113 -12.08 3.05 -15.30
N PHE A 114 -12.88 2.21 -14.63
CA PHE A 114 -12.36 1.15 -13.75
C PHE A 114 -11.54 0.08 -14.51
N TYR A 115 -11.98 -0.35 -15.69
CA TYR A 115 -11.21 -1.28 -16.51
C TYR A 115 -9.87 -0.70 -16.97
N THR A 116 -9.88 0.56 -17.42
CA THR A 116 -8.68 1.22 -17.94
C THR A 116 -7.68 1.49 -16.82
N LEU A 117 -8.12 2.07 -15.70
CA LEU A 117 -7.24 2.34 -14.56
C LEU A 117 -6.80 1.06 -13.86
N GLY A 118 -7.71 0.09 -13.67
CA GLY A 118 -7.36 -1.21 -13.12
C GLY A 118 -6.34 -1.96 -13.99
N GLY A 119 -6.55 -1.97 -15.31
CA GLY A 119 -5.61 -2.54 -16.28
C GLY A 119 -4.25 -1.84 -16.27
N LEU A 120 -4.23 -0.51 -16.21
CA LEU A 120 -3.00 0.27 -16.06
C LEU A 120 -2.24 -0.13 -14.79
N VAL A 121 -2.92 -0.26 -13.65
CA VAL A 121 -2.29 -0.67 -12.39
C VAL A 121 -1.78 -2.11 -12.46
N VAL A 122 -2.47 -3.04 -13.14
CA VAL A 122 -1.94 -4.39 -13.38
C VAL A 122 -0.63 -4.33 -14.18
N ILE A 123 -0.60 -3.55 -15.27
CA ILE A 123 0.61 -3.39 -16.09
C ILE A 123 1.75 -2.81 -15.25
N LEU A 124 1.49 -1.76 -14.47
CA LEU A 124 2.49 -1.15 -13.60
C LEU A 124 2.95 -2.12 -12.49
N SER A 125 2.05 -2.94 -11.95
CA SER A 125 2.39 -3.97 -10.96
C SER A 125 3.31 -5.05 -11.54
N ILE A 126 3.04 -5.51 -12.77
CA ILE A 126 3.90 -6.47 -13.47
C ILE A 126 5.25 -5.82 -13.81
N LEU A 127 5.24 -4.63 -14.40
CA LEU A 127 6.45 -3.87 -14.74
C LEU A 127 7.33 -3.70 -13.51
N ARG A 128 6.72 -3.41 -12.37
CA ARG A 128 7.42 -3.26 -11.12
C ARG A 128 8.10 -4.54 -10.65
N ILE A 129 7.44 -5.70 -10.74
CA ILE A 129 8.06 -6.99 -10.38
C ILE A 129 9.24 -7.32 -11.30
N VAL A 130 9.12 -7.00 -12.59
CA VAL A 130 10.12 -7.34 -13.61
C VAL A 130 11.31 -6.37 -13.60
N VAL A 131 11.05 -5.07 -13.52
CA VAL A 131 12.05 -4.00 -13.62
C VAL A 131 12.67 -3.69 -12.26
N ILE A 132 11.86 -3.61 -11.21
CA ILE A 132 12.31 -3.21 -9.87
C ILE A 132 12.50 -4.49 -9.05
N ARG A 133 13.71 -5.04 -9.07
CA ARG A 133 14.09 -6.18 -8.21
C ARG A 133 14.26 -5.74 -6.76
N LEU A 134 13.13 -5.45 -6.10
CA LEU A 134 13.10 -5.08 -4.70
C LEU A 134 13.61 -6.26 -3.86
N LYS A 135 14.67 -6.02 -3.09
CA LYS A 135 15.17 -6.98 -2.09
C LYS A 135 14.31 -6.92 -0.85
N GLU A 136 14.32 -7.98 -0.06
CA GLU A 136 13.65 -7.93 1.24
C GLU A 136 14.33 -6.90 2.15
N SER A 137 13.53 -6.32 3.05
CA SER A 137 14.03 -5.30 3.97
C SER A 137 15.07 -5.88 4.94
N PRO A 138 16.23 -5.22 5.12
CA PRO A 138 17.24 -5.64 6.10
C PRO A 138 16.65 -5.78 7.51
N LYS A 139 15.71 -4.91 7.87
CA LYS A 139 15.03 -4.94 9.17
C LYS A 139 14.14 -6.18 9.33
N TRP A 140 13.45 -6.57 8.26
CA TRP A 140 12.64 -7.79 8.26
C TRP A 140 13.53 -9.05 8.33
N LEU A 141 14.63 -9.07 7.57
CA LEU A 141 15.58 -10.19 7.59
C LEU A 141 16.24 -10.38 8.97
N LEU A 142 16.63 -9.28 9.63
CA LEU A 142 17.11 -9.29 11.01
C LEU A 142 16.08 -9.89 11.97
N SER A 143 14.81 -9.50 11.82
CA SER A 143 13.74 -10.02 12.67
C SER A 143 13.55 -11.54 12.47
N GLN A 144 13.78 -12.05 11.26
CA GLN A 144 13.73 -13.49 10.98
C GLN A 144 15.03 -14.25 11.35
N ASN A 145 16.00 -13.61 12.01
CA ASN A 145 17.33 -14.16 12.33
C ASN A 145 18.11 -14.64 11.09
N LYS A 146 17.94 -13.95 9.95
CA LYS A 146 18.60 -14.26 8.68
C LYS A 146 19.83 -13.38 8.46
N ASP A 147 20.77 -13.41 9.39
CA ASP A 147 21.89 -12.46 9.47
C ASP A 147 22.79 -12.46 8.22
N ALA A 148 23.02 -13.63 7.63
CA ALA A 148 23.77 -13.75 6.37
C ALA A 148 23.10 -13.00 5.20
N GLU A 149 21.76 -13.06 5.10
CA GLU A 149 21.00 -12.34 4.07
C GLU A 149 21.02 -10.83 4.33
N VAL A 150 20.96 -10.41 5.60
CA VAL A 150 21.05 -8.99 6.01
C VAL A 150 22.37 -8.38 5.54
N VAL A 151 23.49 -9.03 5.84
CA VAL A 151 24.83 -8.57 5.45
C VAL A 151 24.90 -8.45 3.93
N LYS A 152 24.45 -9.47 3.19
CA LYS A 152 24.43 -9.45 1.72
C LYS A 152 23.64 -8.26 1.16
N VAL A 153 22.41 -8.04 1.64
CA VAL A 153 21.57 -6.93 1.16
C VAL A 153 22.20 -5.58 1.47
N ILE A 154 22.77 -5.40 2.67
CA ILE A 154 23.44 -4.14 3.06
C ILE A 154 24.67 -3.89 2.19
N HIS A 155 25.50 -4.90 1.94
CA HIS A 155 26.66 -4.77 1.05
C HIS A 155 26.26 -4.41 -0.38
N GLU A 156 25.21 -5.03 -0.91
CA GLU A 156 24.70 -4.71 -2.25
C GLU A 156 24.13 -3.29 -2.34
N ILE A 157 23.44 -2.80 -1.29
CA ILE A 157 22.97 -1.41 -1.22
C ILE A 157 24.16 -0.45 -1.14
N ALA A 158 25.16 -0.75 -0.31
CA ALA A 158 26.36 0.06 -0.16
C ALA A 158 27.10 0.17 -1.50
N GLN A 159 27.31 -0.95 -2.19
CA GLN A 159 27.93 -0.99 -3.52
C GLN A 159 27.14 -0.18 -4.55
N GLY A 160 25.80 -0.30 -4.56
CA GLY A 160 24.94 0.51 -5.43
C GLY A 160 25.03 2.02 -5.17
N ALA A 161 25.36 2.41 -3.94
CA ALA A 161 25.61 3.81 -3.56
C ALA A 161 27.10 4.23 -3.68
N GLY A 162 27.97 3.38 -4.22
CA GLY A 162 29.41 3.64 -4.35
C GLY A 162 30.17 3.65 -3.02
N LYS A 163 29.61 3.04 -1.96
CA LYS A 163 30.20 2.96 -0.62
C LYS A 163 30.51 1.51 -0.24
N GLN A 164 31.36 1.32 0.77
CA GLN A 164 31.58 0.01 1.38
C GLN A 164 30.98 -0.03 2.78
N SER A 165 30.34 -1.14 3.12
CA SER A 165 29.83 -1.39 4.47
C SER A 165 30.91 -2.12 5.27
N SER A 166 31.21 -1.66 6.49
CA SER A 166 32.09 -2.37 7.42
C SER A 166 31.40 -3.53 8.13
N LEU A 167 30.09 -3.73 7.89
CA LEU A 167 29.27 -4.72 8.58
C LEU A 167 29.67 -6.14 8.17
N THR A 168 30.08 -6.94 9.14
CA THR A 168 30.41 -8.36 8.96
C THR A 168 29.38 -9.26 9.63
N LEU A 169 29.28 -10.50 9.14
CA LEU A 169 28.37 -11.51 9.68
C LEU A 169 28.69 -11.82 11.15
N GLN A 170 29.98 -11.93 11.49
CA GLN A 170 30.45 -12.16 12.86
C GLN A 170 30.04 -11.04 13.82
N GLN A 171 30.07 -9.78 13.36
CA GLN A 171 29.59 -8.67 14.18
C GLN A 171 28.10 -8.80 14.47
N LEU A 172 27.28 -9.19 13.48
CA LEU A 172 25.83 -9.38 13.68
C LEU A 172 25.55 -10.52 14.66
N GLU A 173 26.18 -11.68 14.45
CA GLU A 173 26.01 -12.86 15.31
C GLU A 173 26.46 -12.61 16.75
N SER A 174 27.44 -11.71 16.96
CA SER A 174 27.92 -11.36 18.30
C SER A 174 26.87 -10.70 19.19
N PHE A 175 25.83 -10.09 18.61
CA PHE A 175 24.71 -9.52 19.35
C PHE A 175 23.68 -10.56 19.80
N GLY A 176 23.81 -11.81 19.35
CA GLY A 176 22.90 -12.90 19.64
C GLY A 176 21.58 -12.83 18.83
N PRO A 177 20.73 -13.86 18.94
CA PRO A 177 19.49 -13.93 18.17
C PRO A 177 18.51 -12.85 18.63
N VAL A 178 17.81 -12.26 17.66
CA VAL A 178 16.73 -11.30 17.91
C VAL A 178 15.58 -12.04 18.59
N ARG A 179 15.37 -11.76 19.88
CA ARG A 179 14.17 -12.19 20.62
C ARG A 179 12.95 -11.47 20.03
N GLN A 180 12.19 -12.20 19.22
CA GLN A 180 10.84 -11.79 18.83
C GLN A 180 9.99 -11.69 20.10
N VAL A 181 9.40 -10.53 20.38
CA VAL A 181 8.47 -10.33 21.52
C VAL A 181 7.15 -11.11 21.34
N SER A 182 7.00 -11.85 20.23
CA SER A 182 5.84 -12.67 19.93
C SER A 182 6.22 -13.79 18.96
N ASP A 183 6.14 -15.05 19.43
CA ASP A 183 6.22 -16.28 18.62
C ASP A 183 5.00 -16.44 17.69
N THR A 184 4.58 -15.39 16.99
CA THR A 184 3.33 -15.37 16.22
C THR A 184 3.58 -15.71 14.76
N LYS A 185 3.94 -16.96 14.47
CA LYS A 185 3.66 -17.56 13.15
C LYS A 185 2.20 -18.03 13.01
N GLN A 186 1.43 -18.01 14.10
CA GLN A 186 0.02 -18.44 14.11
C GLN A 186 -0.95 -17.26 13.98
N TYR A 187 -1.81 -17.31 12.97
CA TYR A 187 -2.98 -16.45 12.81
C TYR A 187 -3.99 -16.71 13.94
N HIS A 188 -3.75 -16.17 15.13
CA HIS A 188 -4.73 -16.20 16.21
C HIS A 188 -5.44 -14.84 16.30
N PRO A 189 -6.78 -14.78 16.18
CA PRO A 189 -7.54 -13.52 16.22
C PRO A 189 -7.32 -12.73 17.52
N MET A 190 -7.04 -13.43 18.62
CA MET A 190 -6.68 -12.83 19.91
C MET A 190 -5.38 -12.01 19.85
N VAL A 191 -4.40 -12.42 19.03
CA VAL A 191 -3.14 -11.68 18.86
C VAL A 191 -3.39 -10.38 18.09
N VAL A 192 -4.25 -10.43 17.07
CA VAL A 192 -4.66 -9.24 16.31
C VAL A 192 -5.38 -8.25 17.23
N ILE A 193 -6.29 -8.72 18.09
CA ILE A 193 -6.98 -7.88 19.08
C ILE A 193 -6.00 -7.24 20.07
N ASN A 194 -5.01 -8.00 20.55
CA ASN A 194 -3.99 -7.46 21.46
C ASN A 194 -3.14 -6.37 20.79
N HIS A 195 -2.80 -6.53 19.51
CA HIS A 195 -2.08 -5.49 18.76
C HIS A 195 -2.96 -4.26 18.49
N ILE A 196 -4.25 -4.44 18.20
CA ILE A 196 -5.20 -3.34 18.04
C ILE A 196 -5.36 -2.57 19.35
N ARG A 197 -5.44 -3.25 20.49
CA ARG A 197 -5.44 -2.61 21.81
C ARG A 197 -4.13 -1.86 22.08
N GLY A 198 -3.00 -2.38 21.62
CA GLY A 198 -1.70 -1.72 21.69
C GLY A 198 -1.59 -0.42 20.87
N LEU A 199 -2.42 -0.22 19.85
CA LEU A 199 -2.50 1.05 19.10
C LEU A 199 -3.18 2.18 19.90
N PHE A 200 -3.94 1.83 20.94
CA PHE A 200 -4.62 2.79 21.81
C PHE A 200 -4.17 2.64 23.27
N PRO A 201 -2.85 2.75 23.56
CA PRO A 201 -2.33 2.50 24.90
C PRO A 201 -2.83 3.55 25.90
N ASN A 202 -3.09 4.78 25.42
CA ASN A 202 -3.54 5.91 26.24
C ASN A 202 -4.79 6.58 25.65
N ARG A 203 -5.67 7.09 26.51
CA ARG A 203 -6.88 7.86 26.12
C ARG A 203 -6.58 9.04 25.19
N ARG A 204 -5.42 9.68 25.36
CA ARG A 204 -4.95 10.79 24.51
C ARG A 204 -4.67 10.35 23.06
N MET A 205 -4.11 9.16 22.89
CA MET A 205 -3.79 8.60 21.58
C MET A 205 -5.06 8.12 20.85
N GLY A 206 -6.00 7.53 21.60
CA GLY A 206 -7.35 7.22 21.12
C GLY A 206 -8.10 8.46 20.67
N PHE A 207 -8.09 9.53 21.49
CA PHE A 207 -8.73 10.79 21.14
C PHE A 207 -8.10 11.46 19.92
N SER A 208 -6.77 11.47 19.79
CA SER A 208 -6.08 12.01 18.61
C SER A 208 -6.38 11.23 17.34
N THR A 209 -6.49 9.90 17.42
CA THR A 209 -6.86 9.06 16.27
C THR A 209 -8.32 9.30 15.89
N PHE A 210 -9.21 9.38 16.88
CA PHE A 210 -10.61 9.72 16.65
C PHE A 210 -10.77 11.08 16.00
N LEU A 211 -10.06 12.12 16.48
CA LEU A 211 -10.07 13.45 15.87
C LEU A 211 -9.56 13.43 14.43
N ASN A 212 -8.55 12.63 14.11
CA ASN A 212 -8.11 12.47 12.72
C ASN A 212 -9.20 11.83 11.87
N ILE A 213 -9.81 10.73 12.32
CA ILE A 213 -10.89 10.06 11.60
C ILE A 213 -12.09 11.01 11.42
N ALA A 214 -12.46 11.75 12.46
CA ALA A 214 -13.54 12.74 12.43
C ALA A 214 -13.23 13.90 11.49
N SER A 215 -11.98 14.40 11.47
CA SER A 215 -11.53 15.43 10.53
C SER A 215 -11.71 14.98 9.08
N TRP A 216 -11.25 13.76 8.77
CA TRP A 216 -11.42 13.18 7.44
C TRP A 216 -12.89 12.94 7.07
N ALA A 217 -13.73 12.52 8.02
CA ALA A 217 -15.17 12.35 7.80
C ALA A 217 -15.88 13.69 7.50
N LEU A 218 -15.54 14.74 8.26
CA LEU A 218 -16.14 16.07 8.10
C LEU A 218 -15.75 16.75 6.78
N ILE A 219 -14.50 16.57 6.31
CA ILE A 219 -14.06 17.11 5.02
C ILE A 219 -14.88 16.49 3.88
N VAL A 220 -15.10 15.16 3.92
CA VAL A 220 -15.87 14.44 2.90
C VAL A 220 -17.33 14.88 2.86
N GLU A 221 -17.92 15.23 4.02
CA GLU A 221 -19.30 15.67 4.10
C GLU A 221 -19.51 17.08 3.51
N HIS A 222 -18.50 17.96 3.59
CA HIS A 222 -18.54 19.29 3.00
C HIS A 222 -18.39 19.28 1.46
N ASP A 223 -17.68 18.31 0.89
CA ASP A 223 -17.52 18.18 -0.58
C ASP A 223 -18.72 17.49 -1.27
N MET A 224 -19.65 16.88 -0.50
CA MET A 224 -20.84 16.22 -1.04
C MET A 224 -22.10 17.09 -1.06
N GLN A 225 -22.05 18.33 -0.53
CA GLN A 225 -23.14 19.32 -0.59
C GLN A 225 -22.93 20.30 -1.73
#